data_AF-A0A1E7G7V8-F1
#
_entry.id   AF-A0A1E7G7V8-F1
#
_cell.length_a   1.000
_cell.length_b   1.000
_cell.length_c   1.000
_cell.angle_alpha   90.00
_cell.angle_beta   90.00
_cell.angle_gamma   90.00
#
_symmetry.space_group_name_H-M   'P 1'
#
loop_
_entity.id
_entity.type
_entity.pdbx_description
1 polymer ?
#
loop_
_entity_poly.entity_id
_entity_poly.type
_entity_poly.pdbx_seq_one_letter_code
_entity_poly.pdbx_strand_id
1 'polypeptide(L)'
;MKEKVGWIETELGQVCSKIVDGTHHTPEYTETGIPFISVKDIYNEKVSFRNCRHVSYETHRELIKRCCPEPNDLLITKSGTIGRMAIVPNKPEFSLFVSVALLKNYKSTIYSKFLLYSLENYLNSINISQDIKGGLLKNFHLEDIRITKINLAPLPEQRAIISKIELLFSELDNGIANLKLAQEQLKVYRQAVLKKAFEGELTRKWRKQQTGLPDAGDLLEQICREREKAAKASGKKVKPVKLLTEEELANLNRLPSEWHWVKIGDITLGVEYGTSAKSKESGDVVVLRMGNIQNGQFDWNDLVYTSDKAEIEKYLLRKDDVLFNRTNSPELVGKTAIYNGEKTAIFAGYLIRINQLPILVVADYLNYFLNCPIAKINGN
;
A
#
# COMPACT_ATOMS: atom_id res chain seq x y z
N MET A 1 -41.44 0.52 -6.01
CA MET A 1 -41.00 -0.24 -4.82
C MET A 1 -41.96 -1.41 -4.66
N LYS A 2 -41.49 -2.67 -4.74
CA LYS A 2 -42.33 -3.80 -4.35
C LYS A 2 -42.65 -3.66 -2.87
N GLU A 3 -43.92 -3.84 -2.51
CA GLU A 3 -44.39 -3.81 -1.12
C GLU A 3 -43.61 -4.84 -0.31
N LYS A 4 -43.00 -4.42 0.80
CA LYS A 4 -42.25 -5.31 1.69
C LYS A 4 -43.24 -6.14 2.51
N VAL A 5 -43.74 -7.22 1.93
CA VAL A 5 -44.75 -8.08 2.56
C VAL A 5 -44.23 -8.60 3.90
N GLY A 6 -44.95 -8.32 4.98
CA GLY A 6 -44.65 -8.85 6.32
C GLY A 6 -43.62 -8.07 7.13
N TRP A 7 -43.10 -6.95 6.61
CA TRP A 7 -42.24 -6.06 7.39
C TRP A 7 -43.08 -5.12 8.26
N ILE A 8 -42.64 -4.90 9.49
CA ILE A 8 -43.26 -3.95 10.41
C ILE A 8 -42.24 -2.93 10.93
N GLU A 9 -42.68 -1.70 11.15
CA GLU A 9 -41.90 -0.71 11.90
C GLU A 9 -42.12 -0.95 13.41
N THR A 10 -41.04 -1.01 14.18
CA THR A 10 -41.06 -1.21 15.63
C THR A 10 -39.91 -0.45 16.27
N GLU A 11 -39.94 -0.28 17.60
CA GLU A 11 -38.86 0.37 18.35
C GLU A 11 -37.91 -0.66 18.97
N LEU A 12 -36.63 -0.31 19.14
CA LEU A 12 -35.65 -1.20 19.77
C LEU A 12 -36.07 -1.69 21.16
N GLY A 13 -36.75 -0.83 21.93
CA GLY A 13 -37.28 -1.18 23.25
C GLY A 13 -38.30 -2.31 23.21
N GLN A 14 -39.00 -2.51 22.08
CA GLN A 14 -39.99 -3.59 21.91
C GLN A 14 -39.36 -4.92 21.52
N VAL A 15 -38.17 -4.90 20.89
CA VAL A 15 -37.45 -6.10 20.45
C VAL A 15 -36.27 -6.50 21.37
N CYS A 16 -36.03 -5.74 22.43
CA CYS A 16 -35.01 -6.01 23.45
C CYS A 16 -35.63 -6.28 24.81
N SER A 17 -35.21 -7.37 25.46
CA SER A 17 -35.56 -7.65 26.86
C SER A 17 -34.90 -6.68 27.84
N LYS A 18 -33.73 -6.15 27.46
CA LYS A 18 -32.97 -5.20 28.27
C LYS A 18 -32.09 -4.33 27.39
N ILE A 19 -32.13 -3.02 27.65
CA ILE A 19 -31.20 -2.03 27.11
C ILE A 19 -30.60 -1.31 28.31
N VAL A 20 -29.29 -1.44 28.51
CA VAL A 20 -28.57 -0.95 29.70
C VAL A 20 -27.14 -0.60 29.32
N ASP A 21 -26.47 0.26 30.09
CA ASP A 21 -25.06 0.56 29.93
C ASP A 21 -24.19 -0.06 31.05
N GLY A 22 -22.87 -0.01 30.84
CA GLY A 22 -21.89 -0.37 31.84
C GLY A 22 -21.85 0.58 33.06
N THR A 23 -20.87 0.38 33.95
CA THR A 23 -20.74 1.20 35.16
C THR A 23 -20.40 2.66 34.87
N HIS A 24 -21.05 3.57 35.59
CA HIS A 24 -20.77 5.02 35.59
C HIS A 24 -19.57 5.39 36.46
N HIS A 25 -19.22 4.53 37.42
CA HIS A 25 -18.04 4.70 38.26
C HIS A 25 -16.87 3.94 37.64
N THR A 26 -15.74 4.64 37.50
CA THR A 26 -14.48 4.04 37.07
C THR A 26 -14.01 3.03 38.12
N PRO A 27 -13.93 1.73 37.80
CA PRO A 27 -13.41 0.74 38.74
C PRO A 27 -11.89 0.87 38.90
N GLU A 28 -11.35 0.30 39.97
CA GLU A 28 -9.90 0.11 40.09
C GLU A 28 -9.42 -0.90 39.03
N TYR A 29 -8.37 -0.51 38.30
CA TYR A 29 -7.80 -1.33 37.24
C TYR A 29 -6.70 -2.23 37.78
N THR A 30 -6.66 -3.44 37.27
CA THR A 30 -5.63 -4.44 37.57
C THR A 30 -4.77 -4.71 36.33
N GLU A 31 -3.53 -5.17 36.53
CA GLU A 31 -2.66 -5.56 35.41
C GLU A 31 -3.17 -6.82 34.69
N THR A 32 -3.75 -7.75 35.47
CA THR A 32 -4.38 -8.98 35.00
C THR A 32 -5.78 -9.11 35.57
N GLY A 33 -6.68 -9.82 34.89
CA GLY A 33 -8.05 -10.01 35.37
C GLY A 33 -9.06 -10.12 34.24
N ILE A 34 -10.30 -9.72 34.51
CA ILE A 34 -11.38 -9.77 33.52
C ILE A 34 -11.32 -8.52 32.64
N PRO A 35 -11.37 -8.65 31.30
CA PRO A 35 -11.41 -7.51 30.40
C PRO A 35 -12.51 -6.50 30.72
N PHE A 36 -12.16 -5.23 30.64
CA PHE A 36 -13.03 -4.08 30.85
C PHE A 36 -13.09 -3.25 29.58
N ILE A 37 -14.24 -3.34 28.90
CA ILE A 37 -14.46 -2.87 27.53
C ILE A 37 -15.12 -1.49 27.55
N SER A 38 -14.58 -0.59 26.74
CA SER A 38 -15.07 0.76 26.55
C SER A 38 -15.18 1.10 25.06
N VAL A 39 -15.61 2.32 24.73
CA VAL A 39 -15.74 2.79 23.34
C VAL A 39 -14.52 2.53 22.45
N LYS A 40 -13.29 2.59 22.97
CA LYS A 40 -12.06 2.35 22.19
C LYS A 40 -11.89 0.87 21.76
N ASP A 41 -12.57 -0.03 22.46
CA ASP A 41 -12.42 -1.49 22.33
C ASP A 41 -13.48 -2.08 21.40
N ILE A 42 -14.37 -1.25 20.84
CA ILE A 42 -15.39 -1.64 19.84
C ILE A 42 -14.99 -1.10 18.47
N TYR A 43 -14.70 -1.99 17.53
CA TYR A 43 -14.40 -1.65 16.14
C TYR A 43 -14.62 -2.85 15.21
N ASN A 44 -14.92 -2.57 13.93
CA ASN A 44 -15.14 -3.58 12.89
C ASN A 44 -16.11 -4.68 13.34
N GLU A 45 -17.26 -4.28 13.89
CA GLU A 45 -18.34 -5.20 14.31
C GLU A 45 -17.94 -6.18 15.43
N LYS A 46 -16.79 -5.96 16.07
CA LYS A 46 -16.18 -6.86 17.06
C LYS A 46 -15.72 -6.15 18.32
N VAL A 47 -15.63 -6.94 19.39
CA VAL A 47 -14.98 -6.54 20.65
C VAL A 47 -13.51 -6.90 20.59
N SER A 48 -12.65 -5.94 20.96
CA SER A 48 -11.20 -6.09 20.98
C SER A 48 -10.66 -6.21 22.38
N PHE A 49 -9.90 -7.28 22.62
CA PHE A 49 -9.28 -7.59 23.90
C PHE A 49 -7.77 -7.30 23.95
N ARG A 50 -7.17 -6.76 22.87
CA ARG A 50 -5.69 -6.65 22.77
C ARG A 50 -5.07 -5.66 23.75
N ASN A 51 -5.70 -4.50 23.95
CA ASN A 51 -5.20 -3.41 24.79
C ASN A 51 -6.31 -2.84 25.71
N CYS A 52 -7.23 -3.72 26.12
CA CYS A 52 -8.30 -3.36 27.04
C CYS A 52 -7.76 -3.26 28.47
N ARG A 53 -8.48 -2.55 29.33
CA ARG A 53 -8.18 -2.53 30.77
C ARG A 53 -8.69 -3.81 31.40
N HIS A 54 -8.23 -4.14 32.61
CA HIS A 54 -8.74 -5.28 33.37
C HIS A 54 -9.26 -4.82 34.73
N VAL A 55 -10.20 -5.59 35.26
CA VAL A 55 -10.73 -5.45 36.62
C VAL A 55 -10.62 -6.79 37.35
N SER A 56 -10.65 -6.75 38.68
CA SER A 56 -10.67 -7.96 39.50
C SER A 56 -11.92 -8.81 39.25
N TYR A 57 -11.85 -10.10 39.59
CA TYR A 57 -12.98 -11.02 39.46
C TYR A 57 -14.14 -10.62 40.38
N GLU A 58 -13.85 -10.12 41.58
CA GLU A 58 -14.84 -9.56 42.52
C GLU A 58 -15.59 -8.38 41.89
N THR A 59 -14.84 -7.44 41.31
CA THR A 59 -15.41 -6.27 40.63
C THR A 59 -16.29 -6.71 39.46
N HIS A 60 -15.80 -7.64 38.63
CA HIS A 60 -16.57 -8.18 37.52
C HIS A 60 -17.90 -8.79 37.98
N ARG A 61 -17.89 -9.62 39.04
CA ARG A 61 -19.10 -10.26 39.60
C ARG A 61 -20.15 -9.26 40.05
N GLU A 62 -19.75 -8.11 40.60
CA GLU A 62 -20.69 -7.05 40.97
C GLU A 62 -21.25 -6.32 39.73
N LEU A 63 -20.40 -6.01 38.76
CA LEU A 63 -20.78 -5.28 37.54
C LEU A 63 -21.80 -6.04 36.69
N ILE A 64 -21.63 -7.37 36.54
CA ILE A 64 -22.52 -8.18 35.71
C ILE A 64 -23.94 -8.33 36.27
N LYS A 65 -24.15 -8.11 37.57
CA LYS A 65 -25.52 -8.13 38.16
C LYS A 65 -26.44 -7.13 37.46
N ARG A 66 -25.91 -5.95 37.11
CA ARG A 66 -26.64 -4.92 36.34
C ARG A 66 -26.50 -5.14 34.84
N CYS A 67 -25.29 -5.36 34.35
CA CYS A 67 -24.97 -5.38 32.92
C CYS A 67 -24.11 -6.61 32.59
N CYS A 68 -24.75 -7.73 32.27
CA CYS A 68 -24.10 -8.99 31.88
C CYS A 68 -24.20 -9.19 30.36
N PRO A 69 -23.12 -8.96 29.60
CA PRO A 69 -23.07 -9.29 28.18
C PRO A 69 -23.07 -10.81 27.99
N GLU A 70 -24.02 -11.33 27.21
CA GLU A 70 -24.07 -12.75 26.85
C GLU A 70 -23.77 -12.96 25.37
N PRO A 71 -23.26 -14.13 24.96
CA PRO A 71 -22.94 -14.40 23.57
C PRO A 71 -24.12 -14.11 22.63
N ASN A 72 -23.82 -13.48 21.50
CA ASN A 72 -24.78 -12.97 20.51
C ASN A 72 -25.60 -11.74 20.95
N ASP A 73 -25.38 -11.13 22.11
CA ASP A 73 -25.91 -9.79 22.38
C ASP A 73 -25.27 -8.73 21.51
N LEU A 74 -25.93 -7.59 21.36
CA LEU A 74 -25.43 -6.46 20.60
C LEU A 74 -24.91 -5.38 21.55
N LEU A 75 -23.73 -4.87 21.25
CA LEU A 75 -23.14 -3.70 21.89
C LEU A 75 -23.25 -2.51 20.95
N ILE A 76 -23.50 -1.32 21.50
CA ILE A 76 -23.44 -0.05 20.76
C ILE A 76 -22.74 1.02 21.59
N THR A 77 -21.83 1.76 20.98
CA THR A 77 -21.14 2.87 21.64
C THR A 77 -22.03 4.11 21.67
N LYS A 78 -22.15 4.73 22.85
CA LYS A 78 -23.06 5.87 23.06
C LYS A 78 -22.40 7.17 23.51
N SER A 79 -21.12 7.13 23.88
CA SER A 79 -20.33 8.29 24.28
C SER A 79 -18.91 8.18 23.74
N GLY A 80 -18.33 9.29 23.29
CA GLY A 80 -17.09 9.30 22.51
C GLY A 80 -17.39 9.13 21.02
N THR A 81 -16.89 8.07 20.39
CA THR A 81 -17.35 7.68 19.05
C THR A 81 -18.69 6.96 19.16
N ILE A 82 -19.76 7.58 18.66
CA ILE A 82 -21.14 7.06 18.76
C ILE A 82 -21.45 6.13 17.59
N GLY A 83 -22.22 5.08 17.85
CA GLY A 83 -22.82 4.22 16.83
C GLY A 83 -21.95 3.06 16.35
N ARG A 84 -20.74 2.86 16.91
CA ARG A 84 -19.99 1.63 16.65
C ARG A 84 -20.67 0.46 17.36
N MET A 85 -20.78 -0.64 16.66
CA MET A 85 -21.47 -1.83 17.16
C MET A 85 -20.58 -3.05 17.18
N ALA A 86 -20.92 -4.02 18.01
CA ALA A 86 -20.29 -5.34 18.01
C ALA A 86 -21.22 -6.42 18.53
N ILE A 87 -21.07 -7.64 18.02
CA ILE A 87 -21.71 -8.82 18.59
C ILE A 87 -20.84 -9.38 19.70
N VAL A 88 -21.44 -9.65 20.86
CA VAL A 88 -20.75 -10.25 22.01
C VAL A 88 -20.26 -11.66 21.64
N PRO A 89 -18.95 -11.95 21.75
CA PRO A 89 -18.38 -13.26 21.44
C PRO A 89 -18.69 -14.30 22.55
N ASN A 90 -18.39 -15.57 22.28
CA ASN A 90 -18.55 -16.65 23.28
C ASN A 90 -17.63 -16.48 24.49
N LYS A 91 -16.39 -16.02 24.26
CA LYS A 91 -15.34 -15.80 25.28
C LYS A 91 -14.35 -14.72 24.78
N PRO A 92 -13.54 -14.12 25.67
CA PRO A 92 -13.65 -14.19 27.14
C PRO A 92 -14.89 -13.46 27.66
N GLU A 93 -15.20 -13.65 28.94
CA GLU A 93 -16.17 -12.79 29.66
C GLU A 93 -15.55 -11.40 29.87
N PHE A 94 -16.40 -10.37 29.96
CA PHE A 94 -15.95 -9.00 30.13
C PHE A 94 -17.02 -8.12 30.76
N SER A 95 -16.58 -7.01 31.36
CA SER A 95 -17.43 -5.95 31.88
C SER A 95 -17.41 -4.73 30.94
N LEU A 96 -18.50 -3.96 30.95
CA LEU A 96 -18.63 -2.75 30.14
C LEU A 96 -18.45 -1.49 30.98
N PHE A 97 -17.86 -0.46 30.38
CA PHE A 97 -17.92 0.91 30.88
C PHE A 97 -19.18 1.62 30.40
N VAL A 98 -19.55 2.73 31.08
CA VAL A 98 -20.73 3.54 30.72
C VAL A 98 -20.78 3.94 29.24
N SER A 99 -19.65 4.09 28.55
CA SER A 99 -19.63 4.50 27.14
C SER A 99 -20.21 3.47 26.15
N VAL A 100 -20.48 2.24 26.60
CA VAL A 100 -21.02 1.15 25.78
C VAL A 100 -22.36 0.69 26.36
N ALA A 101 -23.39 0.66 25.51
CA ALA A 101 -24.69 0.09 25.83
C ALA A 101 -24.77 -1.36 25.34
N LEU A 102 -25.43 -2.20 26.14
CA LEU A 102 -25.76 -3.59 25.90
C LEU A 102 -27.24 -3.69 25.53
N LEU A 103 -27.52 -4.29 24.38
CA LEU A 103 -28.85 -4.58 23.86
C LEU A 103 -29.05 -6.10 23.88
N LYS A 104 -29.91 -6.56 24.78
CA LYS A 104 -30.30 -7.97 24.91
C LYS A 104 -31.55 -8.20 24.07
N ASN A 105 -31.37 -8.42 22.77
CA ASN A 105 -32.47 -8.65 21.85
C ASN A 105 -33.13 -10.03 22.04
N TYR A 106 -34.46 -10.11 21.82
CA TYR A 106 -35.19 -11.38 21.82
C TYR A 106 -34.76 -12.22 20.61
N LYS A 107 -33.86 -13.20 20.80
CA LYS A 107 -33.27 -13.99 19.69
C LYS A 107 -34.30 -14.78 18.89
N SER A 108 -35.46 -15.07 19.48
CA SER A 108 -36.61 -15.69 18.80
C SER A 108 -37.31 -14.75 17.82
N THR A 109 -37.13 -13.44 17.97
CA THR A 109 -37.81 -12.39 17.21
C THR A 109 -36.87 -11.70 16.24
N ILE A 110 -35.64 -11.39 16.68
CA ILE A 110 -34.67 -10.66 15.88
C ILE A 110 -33.28 -11.27 15.97
N TYR A 111 -32.71 -11.54 14.81
CA TYR A 111 -31.35 -12.04 14.66
C TYR A 111 -30.35 -10.91 14.90
N SER A 112 -29.35 -11.13 15.76
CA SER A 112 -28.46 -10.05 16.23
C SER A 112 -27.65 -9.40 15.12
N LYS A 113 -27.19 -10.17 14.12
CA LYS A 113 -26.49 -9.58 12.95
C LYS A 113 -27.43 -8.75 12.08
N PHE A 114 -28.69 -9.18 11.93
CA PHE A 114 -29.71 -8.37 11.25
C PHE A 114 -29.93 -7.04 11.97
N LEU A 115 -30.06 -7.08 13.30
CA LEU A 115 -30.18 -5.88 14.11
C LEU A 115 -28.95 -4.97 13.95
N LEU A 116 -27.74 -5.53 13.97
CA LEU A 116 -26.49 -4.79 13.77
C LEU A 116 -26.49 -4.03 12.45
N TYR A 117 -26.69 -4.70 11.32
CA TYR A 117 -26.66 -4.05 10.01
C TYR A 117 -27.85 -3.12 9.78
N SER A 118 -29.03 -3.43 10.34
CA SER A 118 -30.19 -2.54 10.29
C SER A 118 -29.91 -1.22 11.01
N LEU A 119 -29.30 -1.29 12.19
CA LEU A 119 -28.94 -0.10 12.96
C LEU A 119 -27.78 0.66 12.33
N GLU A 120 -26.80 -0.03 11.76
CA GLU A 120 -25.70 0.60 11.03
C GLU A 120 -26.22 1.41 9.86
N ASN A 121 -27.11 0.83 9.05
CA ASN A 121 -27.75 1.53 7.95
C ASN A 121 -28.56 2.75 8.44
N TYR A 122 -29.32 2.60 9.53
CA TYR A 122 -30.08 3.70 10.11
C TYR A 122 -29.17 4.85 10.58
N LEU A 123 -28.16 4.56 11.40
CA LEU A 123 -27.23 5.56 11.92
C LEU A 123 -26.45 6.24 10.79
N ASN A 124 -26.00 5.49 9.79
CA ASN A 124 -25.35 6.06 8.61
C ASN A 124 -26.28 6.98 7.82
N SER A 125 -27.56 6.63 7.65
CA SER A 125 -28.52 7.49 6.95
C SER A 125 -28.73 8.84 7.64
N ILE A 126 -28.76 8.85 8.98
CA ILE A 126 -28.88 10.08 9.78
C ILE A 126 -27.58 10.88 9.72
N ASN A 127 -26.43 10.23 9.84
CA ASN A 127 -25.14 10.89 9.74
C ASN A 127 -24.93 11.54 8.36
N ILE A 128 -25.27 10.83 7.27
CA ILE A 128 -25.23 11.37 5.90
C ILE A 128 -26.18 12.57 5.75
N SER A 129 -27.34 12.57 6.42
CA SER A 129 -28.26 13.71 6.40
C SER A 129 -27.78 14.92 7.23
N GLN A 130 -26.88 14.71 8.20
CA GLN A 130 -26.32 15.75 9.06
C GLN A 130 -25.02 16.38 8.54
N ASP A 131 -24.46 15.88 7.42
CA ASP A 131 -23.28 16.48 6.76
C ASP A 131 -23.58 17.76 5.96
N ILE A 132 -24.70 18.44 6.27
CA ILE A 132 -24.83 19.88 6.11
C ILE A 132 -24.72 20.51 7.51
N LYS A 133 -23.48 20.64 7.99
CA LYS A 133 -23.07 21.44 9.15
C LYS A 133 -23.59 20.99 10.54
N GLY A 134 -22.73 20.24 11.24
CA GLY A 134 -22.51 20.47 12.67
C GLY A 134 -23.15 19.44 13.60
N GLY A 135 -22.30 18.77 14.37
CA GLY A 135 -22.67 17.67 15.26
C GLY A 135 -23.82 17.99 16.23
N LEU A 136 -24.79 17.07 16.25
CA LEU A 136 -25.91 17.12 17.19
C LEU A 136 -26.34 15.77 17.78
N LEU A 137 -25.58 14.68 17.58
CA LEU A 137 -25.63 13.53 18.49
C LEU A 137 -24.50 13.68 19.50
N LYS A 138 -24.66 14.58 20.48
CA LYS A 138 -23.63 14.75 21.53
C LYS A 138 -23.55 13.55 22.47
N ASN A 139 -24.60 12.72 22.54
CA ASN A 139 -24.65 11.40 23.19
C ASN A 139 -25.89 10.65 22.67
N PHE A 140 -25.79 9.33 22.48
CA PHE A 140 -26.93 8.46 22.13
C PHE A 140 -27.46 7.83 23.43
N HIS A 141 -28.31 8.55 24.17
CA HIS A 141 -28.72 8.10 25.50
C HIS A 141 -29.54 6.80 25.43
N LEU A 142 -29.67 6.09 26.56
CA LEU A 142 -30.39 4.82 26.58
C LEU A 142 -31.85 4.96 26.12
N GLU A 143 -32.50 6.10 26.42
CA GLU A 143 -33.86 6.37 25.95
C GLU A 143 -33.91 6.62 24.44
N ASP A 144 -32.93 7.31 23.87
CA ASP A 144 -32.81 7.49 22.40
C ASP A 144 -32.63 6.13 21.71
N ILE A 145 -31.82 5.24 22.29
CA ILE A 145 -31.67 3.87 21.82
C ILE A 145 -33.03 3.16 21.88
N ARG A 146 -33.76 3.21 22.99
CA ARG A 146 -35.04 2.50 23.14
C ARG A 146 -36.06 2.89 22.07
N ILE A 147 -36.21 4.19 21.79
CA ILE A 147 -37.20 4.70 20.84
C ILE A 147 -36.73 4.67 19.38
N THR A 148 -35.50 4.20 19.13
CA THR A 148 -34.98 4.09 17.77
C THR A 148 -35.83 3.11 16.96
N LYS A 149 -36.38 3.61 15.84
CA LYS A 149 -37.21 2.82 14.93
C LYS A 149 -36.36 1.89 14.08
N ILE A 150 -36.80 0.65 13.96
CA ILE A 150 -36.23 -0.35 13.07
C ILE A 150 -37.30 -0.99 12.20
N ASN A 151 -36.89 -1.39 11.01
CA ASN A 151 -37.70 -2.13 10.07
C ASN A 151 -37.50 -3.64 10.33
N LEU A 152 -38.45 -4.27 11.00
CA LEU A 152 -38.39 -5.68 11.37
C LEU A 152 -38.96 -6.57 10.26
N ALA A 153 -38.08 -7.36 9.63
CA ALA A 153 -38.46 -8.39 8.68
C ALA A 153 -38.83 -9.71 9.39
N PRO A 154 -39.58 -10.63 8.76
CA PRO A 154 -39.77 -11.99 9.28
C PRO A 154 -38.44 -12.72 9.52
N LEU A 155 -38.35 -13.55 10.58
CA LEU A 155 -37.09 -14.19 10.98
C LEU A 155 -36.39 -15.00 9.86
N PRO A 156 -37.09 -15.77 8.99
CA PRO A 156 -36.45 -16.43 7.85
C PRO A 156 -35.82 -15.44 6.87
N GLU A 157 -36.48 -14.31 6.63
CA GLU A 157 -35.98 -13.27 5.73
C GLU A 157 -34.79 -12.53 6.35
N GLN A 158 -34.81 -12.25 7.66
CA GLN A 158 -33.63 -11.70 8.35
C GLN A 158 -32.39 -12.59 8.14
N ARG A 159 -32.55 -13.91 8.29
CA ARG A 159 -31.46 -14.87 8.06
C ARG A 159 -31.02 -14.87 6.60
N ALA A 160 -31.95 -14.87 5.65
CA ALA A 160 -31.63 -14.83 4.22
C ALA A 160 -30.86 -13.56 3.83
N ILE A 161 -31.26 -12.40 4.38
CA ILE A 161 -30.56 -11.12 4.19
C ILE A 161 -29.13 -11.23 4.69
N ILE A 162 -28.92 -11.72 5.92
CA ILE A 162 -27.57 -11.85 6.47
C ILE A 162 -26.72 -12.84 5.69
N SER A 163 -27.26 -14.00 5.32
CA SER A 163 -26.53 -14.95 4.48
C SER A 163 -26.11 -14.34 3.15
N LYS A 164 -26.94 -13.48 2.54
CA LYS A 164 -26.58 -12.79 1.29
C LYS A 164 -25.51 -11.71 1.51
N ILE A 165 -25.59 -10.95 2.61
CA ILE A 165 -24.56 -9.95 2.97
C ILE A 165 -23.21 -10.64 3.18
N GLU A 166 -23.17 -11.69 4.00
CA GLU A 166 -21.94 -12.43 4.30
C GLU A 166 -21.31 -13.05 3.04
N LEU A 167 -22.13 -13.60 2.15
CA LEU A 167 -21.67 -14.11 0.86
C LEU A 167 -20.99 -13.01 0.03
N LEU A 168 -21.65 -11.85 -0.12
CA LEU A 168 -21.13 -10.74 -0.92
C LEU A 168 -19.86 -10.14 -0.32
N PHE A 169 -19.78 -10.01 1.01
CA PHE A 169 -18.56 -9.55 1.68
C PHE A 169 -17.41 -10.53 1.50
N SER A 170 -17.67 -11.84 1.54
CA SER A 170 -16.65 -12.85 1.26
C SER A 170 -16.14 -12.77 -0.19
N GLU A 171 -17.03 -12.52 -1.17
CA GLU A 171 -16.63 -12.30 -2.56
C GLU A 171 -15.74 -11.05 -2.71
N LEU A 172 -16.05 -9.97 -2.00
CA LEU A 172 -15.23 -8.75 -1.99
C LEU A 172 -13.84 -9.01 -1.40
N ASP A 173 -13.77 -9.70 -0.26
CA ASP A 173 -12.49 -10.04 0.39
C ASP A 173 -11.61 -10.91 -0.53
N ASN A 174 -12.21 -11.90 -1.19
CA ASN A 174 -11.53 -12.73 -2.20
C ASN A 174 -11.04 -11.90 -3.39
N GLY A 175 -11.84 -10.95 -3.87
CA GLY A 175 -11.45 -10.02 -4.94
C GLY A 175 -10.23 -9.18 -4.56
N ILE A 176 -10.20 -8.63 -3.35
CA ILE A 176 -9.07 -7.86 -2.83
C ILE A 176 -7.81 -8.74 -2.73
N ALA A 177 -7.95 -9.97 -2.21
CA ALA A 177 -6.83 -10.90 -2.10
C ALA A 177 -6.24 -11.27 -3.48
N ASN A 178 -7.10 -11.58 -4.45
CA ASN A 178 -6.69 -11.92 -5.81
C ASN A 178 -5.99 -10.75 -6.52
N LEU A 179 -6.47 -9.51 -6.32
CA LEU A 179 -5.84 -8.32 -6.89
C LEU A 179 -4.42 -8.11 -6.34
N LYS A 180 -4.23 -8.29 -5.02
CA LYS A 180 -2.89 -8.22 -4.40
C LYS A 180 -1.94 -9.28 -4.96
N LEU A 181 -2.41 -10.52 -5.06
CA LEU A 181 -1.64 -11.63 -5.61
C LEU A 181 -1.25 -11.38 -7.07
N ALA A 182 -2.16 -10.87 -7.90
CA ALA A 182 -1.86 -10.52 -9.30
C ALA A 182 -0.79 -9.42 -9.40
N GLN A 183 -0.83 -8.40 -8.52
CA GLN A 183 0.19 -7.36 -8.46
C GLN A 183 1.58 -7.91 -8.11
N GLU A 184 1.66 -8.86 -7.17
CA GLU A 184 2.92 -9.53 -6.79
C GLU A 184 3.46 -10.40 -7.93
N GLN A 185 2.58 -11.19 -8.57
CA GLN A 185 2.94 -12.04 -9.70
C GLN A 185 3.46 -11.24 -10.88
N LEU A 186 2.88 -10.06 -11.17
CA LEU A 186 3.33 -9.19 -12.24
C LEU A 186 4.78 -8.73 -12.05
N LYS A 187 5.19 -8.44 -10.80
CA LYS A 187 6.59 -8.08 -10.48
C LYS A 187 7.54 -9.23 -10.81
N VAL A 188 7.19 -10.45 -10.39
CA VAL A 188 7.98 -11.66 -10.65
C VAL A 188 8.06 -11.95 -12.15
N TYR A 189 6.93 -11.88 -12.85
CA TYR A 189 6.85 -12.09 -14.29
C TYR A 189 7.74 -11.10 -15.05
N ARG A 190 7.70 -9.81 -14.70
CA ARG A 190 8.56 -8.79 -15.31
C ARG A 190 10.05 -9.12 -15.13
N GLN A 191 10.47 -9.53 -13.93
CA GLN A 191 11.86 -9.90 -13.67
C GLN A 191 12.27 -11.16 -14.48
N ALA A 192 11.37 -12.13 -14.61
CA ALA A 192 11.61 -13.32 -15.44
C ALA A 192 11.73 -13.00 -16.93
N VAL A 193 10.91 -12.08 -17.45
CA VAL A 193 10.99 -11.60 -18.85
C VAL A 193 12.31 -10.89 -19.09
N LEU A 194 12.72 -9.96 -18.21
CA LEU A 194 13.99 -9.25 -18.33
C LEU A 194 15.17 -10.22 -18.29
N LYS A 195 15.17 -11.18 -17.35
CA LYS A 195 16.21 -12.22 -17.27
C LYS A 195 16.34 -12.96 -18.60
N LYS A 196 15.23 -13.47 -19.15
CA LYS A 196 15.22 -14.15 -20.46
C LYS A 196 15.68 -13.24 -21.60
N ALA A 197 15.34 -11.95 -21.57
CA ALA A 197 15.77 -11.00 -22.58
C ALA A 197 17.29 -10.86 -22.62
N PHE A 198 17.91 -10.65 -21.44
CA PHE A 198 19.35 -10.40 -21.32
C PHE A 198 20.23 -11.66 -21.27
N GLU A 199 19.62 -12.84 -21.20
CA GLU A 199 20.28 -14.12 -21.52
C GLU A 199 20.15 -14.46 -23.03
N GLY A 200 19.49 -13.60 -23.80
CA GLY A 200 19.32 -13.76 -25.25
C GLY A 200 18.30 -14.83 -25.65
N GLU A 201 17.47 -15.31 -24.73
CA GLU A 201 16.41 -16.30 -24.99
C GLU A 201 15.32 -15.71 -25.89
N LEU A 202 14.91 -14.47 -25.63
CA LEU A 202 13.83 -13.82 -26.40
C LEU A 202 14.22 -13.55 -27.85
N THR A 203 15.51 -13.33 -28.13
CA THR A 203 16.03 -13.05 -29.48
C THR A 203 16.64 -14.26 -30.17
N ARG A 204 16.67 -15.44 -29.51
CA ARG A 204 17.33 -16.66 -30.03
C ARG A 204 16.85 -17.04 -31.43
N LYS A 205 15.53 -17.06 -31.66
CA LYS A 205 14.97 -17.41 -32.98
C LYS A 205 15.31 -16.37 -34.04
N TRP A 206 15.16 -15.09 -33.69
CA TRP A 206 15.47 -13.97 -34.59
C TRP A 206 16.93 -14.01 -35.04
N ARG A 207 17.88 -14.22 -34.11
CA ARG A 207 19.32 -14.30 -34.43
C ARG A 207 19.68 -15.45 -35.36
N LYS A 208 19.04 -16.62 -35.21
CA LYS A 208 19.25 -17.76 -36.12
C LYS A 208 18.81 -17.47 -37.56
N GLN A 209 17.94 -16.49 -37.77
CA GLN A 209 17.43 -16.11 -39.08
C GLN A 209 18.26 -14.99 -39.73
N GLN A 210 19.16 -14.35 -38.97
CA GLN A 210 20.02 -13.30 -39.50
C GLN A 210 21.36 -13.87 -39.98
N THR A 211 21.92 -13.23 -41.00
CA THR A 211 23.26 -13.54 -41.53
C THR A 211 24.17 -12.33 -41.36
N GLY A 212 25.41 -12.54 -40.89
CA GLY A 212 26.39 -11.46 -40.76
C GLY A 212 26.06 -10.45 -39.66
N LEU A 213 25.49 -10.91 -38.54
CA LEU A 213 25.33 -10.04 -37.36
C LEU A 213 26.72 -9.58 -36.86
N PRO A 214 26.85 -8.31 -36.45
CA PRO A 214 28.09 -7.80 -35.87
C PRO A 214 28.37 -8.45 -34.51
N ASP A 215 29.65 -8.55 -34.16
CA ASP A 215 30.07 -9.04 -32.85
C ASP A 215 30.06 -7.91 -31.82
N ALA A 216 29.72 -8.21 -30.56
CA ALA A 216 29.75 -7.18 -29.51
C ALA A 216 31.16 -6.64 -29.23
N GLY A 217 32.22 -7.38 -29.57
CA GLY A 217 33.61 -6.92 -29.57
C GLY A 217 33.85 -5.77 -30.54
N ASP A 218 33.29 -5.85 -31.76
CA ASP A 218 33.38 -4.76 -32.75
C ASP A 218 32.74 -3.47 -32.22
N LEU A 219 31.58 -3.60 -31.57
CA LEU A 219 30.89 -2.48 -30.93
C LEU A 219 31.72 -1.91 -29.76
N LEU A 220 32.36 -2.77 -28.96
CA LEU A 220 33.22 -2.32 -27.87
C LEU A 220 34.44 -1.54 -28.37
N GLU A 221 35.05 -1.97 -29.48
CA GLU A 221 36.12 -1.21 -30.12
C GLU A 221 35.66 0.17 -30.60
N GLN A 222 34.48 0.27 -31.21
CA GLN A 222 33.90 1.55 -31.62
C GLN A 222 33.71 2.48 -30.41
N ILE A 223 33.17 1.94 -29.31
CA ILE A 223 32.99 2.66 -28.05
C ILE A 223 34.34 3.16 -27.50
N CYS A 224 35.38 2.32 -27.49
CA CYS A 224 36.72 2.71 -27.05
C CYS A 224 37.25 3.91 -27.86
N ARG A 225 37.13 3.87 -29.18
CA ARG A 225 37.59 4.95 -30.07
C ARG A 225 36.84 6.26 -29.79
N GLU A 226 35.52 6.21 -29.63
CA GLU A 226 34.73 7.42 -29.32
C GLU A 226 35.04 7.98 -27.93
N ARG A 227 35.25 7.12 -26.92
CA ARG A 227 35.70 7.55 -25.59
C ARG A 227 37.05 8.25 -25.64
N GLU A 228 38.02 7.73 -26.39
CA GLU A 228 39.32 8.37 -26.57
C GLU A 228 39.22 9.73 -27.28
N LYS A 229 38.38 9.85 -28.31
CA LYS A 229 38.12 11.13 -28.98
C LYS A 229 37.55 12.17 -28.01
N ALA A 230 36.55 11.78 -27.21
CA ALA A 230 35.96 12.65 -26.19
C ALA A 230 36.96 13.04 -25.09
N ALA A 231 37.85 12.11 -24.70
CA ALA A 231 38.93 12.36 -23.75
C ALA A 231 39.90 13.43 -24.25
N LYS A 232 40.34 13.29 -25.50
CA LYS A 232 41.25 14.24 -26.17
C LYS A 232 40.63 15.62 -26.29
N ALA A 233 39.35 15.70 -26.68
CA ALA A 233 38.62 16.96 -26.78
C ALA A 233 38.45 17.68 -25.43
N SER A 234 38.38 16.94 -24.33
CA SER A 234 38.17 17.49 -22.97
C SER A 234 39.45 17.61 -22.13
N GLY A 235 40.61 17.20 -22.66
CA GLY A 235 41.89 17.18 -21.94
C GLY A 235 41.94 16.15 -20.79
N LYS A 236 40.98 15.24 -20.69
CA LYS A 236 40.90 14.21 -19.64
C LYS A 236 41.61 12.92 -20.07
N LYS A 237 42.20 12.20 -19.12
CA LYS A 237 42.71 10.84 -19.35
C LYS A 237 41.56 9.84 -19.27
N VAL A 238 41.35 9.04 -20.30
CA VAL A 238 40.44 7.88 -20.27
C VAL A 238 41.21 6.65 -19.80
N LYS A 239 40.59 5.89 -18.90
CA LYS A 239 41.14 4.61 -18.46
C LYS A 239 40.94 3.58 -19.57
N PRO A 240 41.94 2.73 -19.86
CA PRO A 240 41.79 1.67 -20.84
C PRO A 240 40.72 0.68 -20.38
N VAL A 241 39.95 0.18 -21.33
CA VAL A 241 38.97 -0.90 -21.09
C VAL A 241 39.72 -2.14 -20.65
N LYS A 242 39.29 -2.73 -19.53
CA LYS A 242 39.83 -3.99 -19.02
C LYS A 242 38.81 -5.09 -19.22
N LEU A 243 39.22 -6.15 -19.91
CA LEU A 243 38.41 -7.36 -20.01
C LEU A 243 38.20 -7.96 -18.61
N LEU A 244 37.04 -8.59 -18.42
CA LEU A 244 36.72 -9.33 -17.21
C LEU A 244 37.64 -10.55 -17.09
N THR A 245 38.03 -10.88 -15.86
CA THR A 245 38.81 -12.09 -15.58
C THR A 245 37.95 -13.35 -15.71
N GLU A 246 38.59 -14.51 -15.84
CA GLU A 246 37.86 -15.80 -15.87
C GLU A 246 37.03 -16.02 -14.59
N GLU A 247 37.54 -15.58 -13.43
CA GLU A 247 36.82 -15.63 -12.16
C GLU A 247 35.59 -14.71 -12.14
N GLU A 248 35.70 -13.49 -12.68
CA GLU A 248 34.57 -12.57 -12.82
C GLU A 248 33.51 -13.16 -13.76
N LEU A 249 33.92 -13.79 -14.87
CA LEU A 249 33.03 -14.42 -15.84
C LEU A 249 32.36 -15.70 -15.31
N ALA A 250 33.04 -16.48 -14.45
CA ALA A 250 32.49 -17.71 -13.88
C ALA A 250 31.24 -17.47 -13.01
N ASN A 251 31.11 -16.28 -12.44
CA ASN A 251 29.97 -15.87 -11.61
C ASN A 251 28.82 -15.24 -12.41
N LEU A 252 28.99 -15.06 -13.72
CA LEU A 252 28.00 -14.46 -14.60
C LEU A 252 27.26 -15.52 -15.42
N ASN A 253 26.06 -15.17 -15.86
CA ASN A 253 25.27 -16.08 -16.69
C ASN A 253 25.92 -16.27 -18.06
N ARG A 254 25.77 -17.48 -18.61
CA ARG A 254 26.21 -17.79 -19.98
C ARG A 254 25.47 -16.90 -20.96
N LEU A 255 26.23 -16.19 -21.76
CA LEU A 255 25.71 -15.40 -22.86
C LEU A 255 25.79 -16.19 -24.17
N PRO A 256 25.03 -15.76 -25.17
CA PRO A 256 25.25 -16.19 -26.54
C PRO A 256 26.66 -15.85 -27.05
N SER A 257 27.14 -16.58 -28.07
CA SER A 257 28.53 -16.51 -28.56
C SER A 257 28.96 -15.11 -29.00
N GLU A 258 28.06 -14.32 -29.56
CA GLU A 258 28.37 -12.99 -30.11
C GLU A 258 28.26 -11.87 -29.06
N TRP A 259 27.92 -12.23 -27.81
CA TRP A 259 27.65 -11.28 -26.72
C TRP A 259 28.76 -11.31 -25.70
N HIS A 260 29.11 -10.12 -25.18
CA HIS A 260 30.22 -9.96 -24.26
C HIS A 260 29.77 -9.23 -23.00
N TRP A 261 30.24 -9.71 -21.84
CA TRP A 261 30.15 -8.98 -20.59
C TRP A 261 31.16 -7.84 -20.58
N VAL A 262 30.73 -6.64 -20.16
CA VAL A 262 31.56 -5.44 -20.06
C VAL A 262 31.17 -4.64 -18.81
N LYS A 263 32.10 -3.84 -18.28
CA LYS A 263 31.80 -2.95 -17.15
C LYS A 263 31.11 -1.68 -17.65
N ILE A 264 30.12 -1.20 -16.91
CA ILE A 264 29.37 0.01 -17.30
C ILE A 264 30.27 1.25 -17.48
N GLY A 265 31.34 1.34 -16.69
CA GLY A 265 32.34 2.40 -16.81
C GLY A 265 33.11 2.38 -18.15
N ASP A 266 33.14 1.22 -18.82
CA ASP A 266 33.82 1.05 -20.10
C ASP A 266 32.97 1.45 -21.30
N ILE A 267 31.65 1.55 -21.11
CA ILE A 267 30.69 1.94 -22.15
C ILE A 267 30.09 3.35 -21.96
N THR A 268 30.69 4.14 -21.07
CA THR A 268 30.22 5.48 -20.71
C THR A 268 31.34 6.51 -20.75
N LEU A 269 30.97 7.80 -20.82
CA LEU A 269 31.87 8.94 -20.69
C LEU A 269 32.07 9.36 -19.22
N GLY A 270 31.54 8.58 -18.28
CA GLY A 270 31.53 8.85 -16.86
C GLY A 270 30.12 8.92 -16.29
N VAL A 271 30.05 9.37 -15.04
CA VAL A 271 28.79 9.53 -14.31
C VAL A 271 28.76 10.87 -13.61
N GLU A 272 27.56 11.40 -13.40
CA GLU A 272 27.34 12.71 -12.78
C GLU A 272 26.33 12.61 -11.65
N TYR A 273 26.64 13.28 -10.54
CA TYR A 273 25.71 13.43 -9.42
C TYR A 273 24.83 14.66 -9.64
N GLY A 274 23.58 14.57 -9.18
CA GLY A 274 22.64 15.67 -9.22
C GLY A 274 22.89 16.75 -8.16
N THR A 275 21.90 17.62 -8.00
CA THR A 275 21.95 18.74 -7.03
C THR A 275 21.96 18.28 -5.58
N SER A 276 22.83 18.85 -4.75
CA SER A 276 22.79 18.71 -3.29
C SER A 276 21.98 19.82 -2.60
N ALA A 277 21.46 20.79 -3.37
CA ALA A 277 20.66 21.88 -2.85
C ALA A 277 19.30 21.37 -2.33
N LYS A 278 18.75 22.07 -1.33
CA LYS A 278 17.43 21.73 -0.79
C LYS A 278 16.34 22.11 -1.80
N SER A 279 15.50 21.15 -2.14
CA SER A 279 14.30 21.36 -2.95
C SER A 279 13.16 21.97 -2.12
N LYS A 280 12.19 22.58 -2.80
CA LYS A 280 11.00 23.24 -2.22
C LYS A 280 9.71 22.57 -2.67
N GLU A 281 8.60 22.85 -2.00
CA GLU A 281 7.26 22.37 -2.39
C GLU A 281 6.74 23.02 -3.69
N SER A 282 7.28 24.19 -4.06
CA SER A 282 6.96 24.91 -5.30
C SER A 282 8.21 25.58 -5.90
N GLY A 283 8.23 25.77 -7.22
CA GLY A 283 9.33 26.41 -7.95
C GLY A 283 9.17 26.27 -9.46
N ASP A 284 10.21 26.66 -10.20
CA ASP A 284 10.15 26.77 -11.68
C ASP A 284 10.39 25.42 -12.38
N VAL A 285 11.28 24.59 -11.82
CA VAL A 285 11.72 23.32 -12.43
C VAL A 285 11.63 22.19 -11.41
N VAL A 286 11.17 21.01 -11.88
CA VAL A 286 11.04 19.81 -11.05
C VAL A 286 12.43 19.26 -10.67
N VAL A 287 12.59 18.81 -9.43
CA VAL A 287 13.76 18.07 -8.96
C VAL A 287 13.35 16.61 -8.75
N LEU A 288 13.75 15.71 -9.65
CA LEU A 288 13.45 14.29 -9.56
C LEU A 288 14.26 13.63 -8.44
N ARG A 289 13.56 12.83 -7.64
CA ARG A 289 14.07 12.13 -6.45
C ARG A 289 13.97 10.62 -6.60
N MET A 290 14.53 9.87 -5.65
CA MET A 290 14.52 8.41 -5.66
C MET A 290 13.11 7.82 -5.62
N GLY A 291 12.16 8.51 -4.96
CA GLY A 291 10.75 8.13 -4.92
C GLY A 291 10.05 8.23 -6.28
N ASN A 292 10.57 9.07 -7.18
CA ASN A 292 10.05 9.23 -8.53
C ASN A 292 10.52 8.12 -9.47
N ILE A 293 11.49 7.27 -9.11
CA ILE A 293 11.94 6.18 -10.00
C ILE A 293 11.06 4.96 -9.78
N GLN A 294 10.22 4.65 -10.78
CA GLN A 294 9.32 3.51 -10.75
C GLN A 294 9.39 2.75 -12.07
N ASN A 295 9.65 1.44 -12.00
CA ASN A 295 9.45 0.56 -13.15
C ASN A 295 10.22 0.98 -14.43
N GLY A 296 11.43 1.54 -14.29
CA GLY A 296 12.22 2.01 -15.44
C GLY A 296 11.85 3.40 -15.94
N GLN A 297 10.92 4.11 -15.29
CA GLN A 297 10.40 5.41 -15.70
C GLN A 297 10.28 6.37 -14.51
N PHE A 298 10.01 7.65 -14.79
CA PHE A 298 9.71 8.63 -13.76
C PHE A 298 8.21 8.72 -13.49
N ASP A 299 7.85 8.56 -12.21
CA ASP A 299 6.55 8.90 -11.66
C ASP A 299 6.52 10.39 -11.29
N TRP A 300 5.56 11.10 -11.87
CA TRP A 300 5.43 12.56 -11.79
C TRP A 300 4.49 13.02 -10.66
N ASN A 301 4.27 12.17 -9.67
CA ASN A 301 3.57 12.48 -8.43
C ASN A 301 4.56 12.88 -7.32
N ASP A 302 4.08 13.51 -6.24
CA ASP A 302 4.90 13.96 -5.09
C ASP A 302 6.18 14.71 -5.49
N LEU A 303 5.98 15.74 -6.32
CA LEU A 303 7.06 16.53 -6.90
C LEU A 303 7.57 17.61 -5.95
N VAL A 304 8.87 17.88 -6.07
CA VAL A 304 9.54 19.02 -5.43
C VAL A 304 10.28 19.81 -6.50
N TYR A 305 10.66 21.04 -6.19
CA TYR A 305 11.06 22.01 -7.20
C TYR A 305 12.28 22.83 -6.78
N THR A 306 12.89 23.49 -7.76
CA THR A 306 13.89 24.55 -7.60
C THR A 306 13.60 25.70 -8.55
N SER A 307 14.07 26.89 -8.17
CA SER A 307 14.13 28.09 -9.04
C SER A 307 15.57 28.63 -9.13
N ASP A 308 16.56 27.87 -8.64
CA ASP A 308 17.97 28.23 -8.74
C ASP A 308 18.46 28.02 -10.17
N LYS A 309 18.70 29.13 -10.88
CA LYS A 309 19.10 29.11 -12.29
C LYS A 309 20.42 28.37 -12.53
N ALA A 310 21.38 28.47 -11.60
CA ALA A 310 22.69 27.82 -11.77
C ALA A 310 22.57 26.31 -11.64
N GLU A 311 21.77 25.82 -10.68
CA GLU A 311 21.49 24.40 -10.51
C GLU A 311 20.65 23.85 -11.68
N ILE A 312 19.67 24.62 -12.16
CA ILE A 312 18.86 24.25 -13.32
C ILE A 312 19.74 24.08 -14.56
N GLU A 313 20.60 25.06 -14.86
CA GLU A 313 21.48 25.00 -16.03
C GLU A 313 22.45 23.81 -15.97
N LYS A 314 23.01 23.54 -14.79
CA LYS A 314 24.01 22.48 -14.60
C LYS A 314 23.44 21.08 -14.68
N TYR A 315 22.27 20.83 -14.08
CA TYR A 315 21.72 19.48 -13.91
C TYR A 315 20.49 19.21 -14.78
N LEU A 316 20.24 20.05 -15.79
CA LEU A 316 19.13 19.88 -16.71
C LEU A 316 19.18 18.50 -17.37
N LEU A 317 18.06 17.78 -17.26
CA LEU A 317 17.91 16.49 -17.90
C LEU A 317 17.57 16.67 -19.37
N ARG A 318 18.17 15.81 -20.18
CA ARG A 318 17.91 15.70 -21.61
C ARG A 318 17.28 14.36 -21.89
N LYS A 319 16.43 14.32 -22.91
CA LYS A 319 15.83 13.08 -23.38
C LYS A 319 16.92 12.01 -23.54
N ASP A 320 16.60 10.79 -23.10
CA ASP A 320 17.45 9.62 -23.06
C ASP A 320 18.51 9.61 -21.94
N ASP A 321 18.53 10.61 -21.04
CA ASP A 321 19.32 10.53 -19.81
C ASP A 321 18.84 9.34 -18.95
N VAL A 322 19.77 8.48 -18.54
CA VAL A 322 19.51 7.33 -17.67
C VAL A 322 19.97 7.66 -16.26
N LEU A 323 19.05 7.66 -15.30
CA LEU A 323 19.35 7.92 -13.89
C LEU A 323 19.28 6.64 -13.06
N PHE A 324 20.26 6.48 -12.19
CA PHE A 324 20.43 5.34 -11.29
C PHE A 324 20.42 5.82 -9.83
N ASN A 325 19.65 5.17 -8.96
CA ASN A 325 19.65 5.47 -7.52
C ASN A 325 20.73 4.69 -6.77
N ARG A 326 21.57 5.40 -6.01
CA ARG A 326 22.76 4.83 -5.35
C ARG A 326 22.61 4.52 -3.86
N THR A 327 21.52 4.96 -3.22
CA THR A 327 21.41 4.97 -1.75
C THR A 327 20.00 4.66 -1.28
N ASN A 328 19.83 4.61 0.04
CA ASN A 328 18.63 4.26 0.81
C ASN A 328 18.51 2.74 1.03
N SER A 329 17.30 2.18 1.02
CA SER A 329 17.06 0.77 1.29
C SER A 329 17.52 -0.14 0.13
N PRO A 330 17.83 -1.42 0.40
CA PRO A 330 18.17 -2.40 -0.64
C PRO A 330 17.13 -2.51 -1.78
N GLU A 331 15.87 -2.16 -1.51
CA GLU A 331 14.80 -2.14 -2.50
C GLU A 331 14.84 -0.94 -3.45
N LEU A 332 15.45 0.17 -3.00
CA LEU A 332 15.57 1.43 -3.74
C LEU A 332 16.93 1.56 -4.43
N VAL A 333 18.01 1.03 -3.84
CA VAL A 333 19.33 1.00 -4.48
C VAL A 333 19.24 0.18 -5.77
N GLY A 334 19.85 0.67 -6.84
CA GLY A 334 19.85 0.01 -8.14
C GLY A 334 18.63 0.31 -9.01
N LYS A 335 17.59 0.97 -8.48
CA LYS A 335 16.48 1.43 -9.31
C LYS A 335 16.98 2.42 -10.35
N THR A 336 16.59 2.18 -11.60
CA THR A 336 17.01 2.97 -12.76
C THR A 336 15.79 3.45 -13.53
N ALA A 337 15.84 4.65 -14.08
CA ALA A 337 14.84 5.16 -15.02
C ALA A 337 15.48 5.93 -16.18
N ILE A 338 14.82 5.86 -17.34
CA ILE A 338 15.09 6.73 -18.49
C ILE A 338 14.19 7.97 -18.42
N TYR A 339 14.76 9.14 -18.72
CA TYR A 339 14.01 10.39 -18.84
C TYR A 339 13.62 10.62 -20.30
N ASN A 340 12.32 10.75 -20.58
CA ASN A 340 11.83 10.88 -21.97
C ASN A 340 11.55 12.33 -22.40
N GLY A 341 11.85 13.30 -21.53
CA GLY A 341 11.58 14.71 -21.81
C GLY A 341 10.13 15.14 -21.53
N GLU A 342 9.41 14.43 -20.67
CA GLU A 342 7.98 14.68 -20.40
C GLU A 342 7.73 16.04 -19.73
N LYS A 343 8.64 16.47 -18.85
CA LYS A 343 8.60 17.78 -18.18
C LYS A 343 10.01 18.23 -17.84
N THR A 344 10.29 19.54 -17.99
CA THR A 344 11.57 20.14 -17.60
C THR A 344 11.93 19.77 -16.16
N ALA A 345 13.05 19.08 -16.00
CA ALA A 345 13.48 18.56 -14.71
C ALA A 345 15.00 18.55 -14.56
N ILE A 346 15.43 18.66 -13.31
CA ILE A 346 16.77 18.27 -12.83
C ILE A 346 16.64 17.08 -11.87
N PHE A 347 17.74 16.62 -11.30
CA PHE A 347 17.77 15.43 -10.44
C PHE A 347 18.57 15.67 -9.17
N ALA A 348 18.16 15.00 -8.08
CA ALA A 348 18.81 15.10 -6.78
C ALA A 348 20.18 14.38 -6.72
N GLY A 349 21.04 14.79 -5.80
CA GLY A 349 22.45 14.37 -5.71
C GLY A 349 22.70 12.90 -5.34
N TYR A 350 21.67 12.21 -4.84
CA TYR A 350 21.71 10.76 -4.65
C TYR A 350 21.27 9.96 -5.88
N LEU A 351 20.83 10.64 -6.94
CA LEU A 351 20.71 10.03 -8.26
C LEU A 351 22.00 10.28 -9.05
N ILE A 352 22.37 9.26 -9.82
CA ILE A 352 23.54 9.28 -10.70
C ILE A 352 23.03 9.28 -12.13
N ARG A 353 23.38 10.30 -12.91
CA ARG A 353 23.24 10.26 -14.36
C ARG A 353 24.37 9.45 -14.95
N ILE A 354 24.04 8.44 -15.75
CA ILE A 354 24.99 7.69 -16.54
C ILE A 354 25.15 8.43 -17.86
N ASN A 355 26.39 8.82 -18.22
CA ASN A 355 26.65 9.52 -19.47
C ASN A 355 26.99 8.48 -20.56
N GLN A 356 25.98 7.75 -21.03
CA GLN A 356 26.18 6.80 -22.13
C GLN A 356 26.41 7.51 -23.47
N LEU A 357 27.05 6.82 -24.42
CA LEU A 357 27.23 7.29 -25.80
C LEU A 357 25.96 6.99 -26.60
N PRO A 358 25.09 7.97 -26.93
CA PRO A 358 23.72 7.67 -27.38
C PRO A 358 23.62 6.87 -28.68
N ILE A 359 24.62 6.99 -29.57
CA ILE A 359 24.65 6.28 -30.85
C ILE A 359 25.09 4.81 -30.68
N LEU A 360 25.93 4.53 -29.68
CA LEU A 360 26.54 3.21 -29.50
C LEU A 360 25.91 2.41 -28.35
N VAL A 361 25.24 3.11 -27.41
CA VAL A 361 24.61 2.52 -26.24
C VAL A 361 23.19 3.06 -26.14
N VAL A 362 22.23 2.23 -26.52
CA VAL A 362 20.80 2.56 -26.48
C VAL A 362 20.35 2.75 -25.03
N ALA A 363 19.77 3.91 -24.72
CA ALA A 363 19.34 4.26 -23.37
C ALA A 363 18.27 3.30 -22.82
N ASP A 364 17.29 2.91 -23.64
CA ASP A 364 16.27 1.91 -23.26
C ASP A 364 16.90 0.57 -22.89
N TYR A 365 17.86 0.09 -23.69
CA TYR A 365 18.58 -1.16 -23.42
C TYR A 365 19.28 -1.08 -22.06
N LEU A 366 20.00 0.02 -21.80
CA LEU A 366 20.70 0.24 -20.53
C LEU A 366 19.73 0.30 -19.35
N ASN A 367 18.62 1.02 -19.49
CA ASN A 367 17.58 1.15 -18.47
C ASN A 367 16.95 -0.21 -18.14
N TYR A 368 16.58 -1.01 -19.14
CA TYR A 368 16.03 -2.35 -18.93
C TYR A 368 17.06 -3.30 -18.32
N PHE A 369 18.33 -3.22 -18.76
CA PHE A 369 19.40 -4.08 -18.24
C PHE A 369 19.67 -3.78 -16.76
N LEU A 370 19.77 -2.51 -16.37
CA LEU A 370 20.01 -2.12 -14.99
C LEU A 370 18.85 -2.47 -14.06
N ASN A 371 17.63 -2.63 -14.59
CA ASN A 371 16.47 -3.12 -13.85
C ASN A 371 16.32 -4.66 -13.84
N CYS A 372 17.21 -5.39 -14.52
CA CYS A 372 17.25 -6.85 -14.55
C CYS A 372 17.83 -7.43 -13.24
N PRO A 373 17.41 -8.64 -12.79
CA PRO A 373 17.98 -9.27 -11.60
C PRO A 373 19.51 -9.40 -11.63
N ILE A 374 20.08 -9.67 -12.82
CA ILE A 374 21.53 -9.85 -12.99
C ILE A 374 22.28 -8.58 -12.60
N ALA A 375 21.83 -7.41 -13.06
CA ALA A 375 22.44 -6.13 -12.73
C ALA A 375 22.27 -5.79 -11.24
N LYS A 376 21.12 -6.12 -10.64
CA LYS A 376 20.88 -5.88 -9.20
C LYS A 376 21.74 -6.74 -8.29
N ILE A 377 22.04 -7.97 -8.68
CA ILE A 377 22.91 -8.88 -7.91
C ILE A 377 24.37 -8.46 -8.01
N ASN A 378 24.83 -8.06 -9.20
CA ASN A 378 26.24 -7.76 -9.46
C ASN A 378 26.60 -6.27 -9.36
N GLY A 379 25.62 -5.39 -9.21
CA GLY A 379 25.80 -3.93 -9.17
C GLY A 379 25.76 -3.30 -7.78
N ASN A 380 25.48 -4.09 -6.73
CA ASN A 380 25.42 -3.65 -5.34
C ASN A 380 26.72 -3.93 -4.59
#